data_AF-A0A2K2TXL9-F1
#
_entry.id   AF-A0A2K2TXL9-F1
#
_cell.length_a   1.000
_cell.length_b   1.000
_cell.length_c   1.000
_cell.angle_alpha   90.00
_cell.angle_beta   90.00
_cell.angle_gamma   90.00
#
_symmetry.space_group_name_H-M   'P 1'
#
loop_
_entity.id
_entity.type
_entity.pdbx_description
1 polymer ?
#
loop_
_entity_poly.entity_id
_entity_poly.type
_entity_poly.pdbx_seq_one_letter_code
_entity_poly.pdbx_strand_id
1 'polypeptide(L)'
;MNEINMLTQVNFSSFIVDIFIVLIGLKYAWAVLEWFTTKIGLEFKSTRKKREEHELIISIAKRLEYLENQREMDVQHSIRHDKELKDGLEKLTEMVIDKNVEDMRWEILDFASALTAGRNFSKEQFDHVIGTHNKYEEYILENKRSNGQVTNSMDIINQCYKEKMKLGFYK
;
A
#
# COMPACT_ATOMS: atom_id res chain seq x y z
N MET A 1 69.20 4.73 -65.26
CA MET A 1 69.81 3.42 -64.95
C MET A 1 71.09 3.54 -64.10
N ASN A 2 71.24 4.60 -63.28
CA ASN A 2 72.42 4.80 -62.40
C ASN A 2 72.06 4.88 -60.90
N GLU A 3 70.82 5.20 -60.52
CA GLU A 3 70.44 5.28 -59.11
C GLU A 3 70.22 3.90 -58.46
N ILE A 4 69.78 2.90 -59.26
CA ILE A 4 69.51 1.54 -58.76
C ILE A 4 70.81 0.83 -58.35
N ASN A 5 71.93 1.12 -59.02
CA ASN A 5 73.23 0.50 -58.71
C ASN A 5 73.86 1.02 -57.41
N MET A 6 73.46 2.20 -56.93
CA MET A 6 73.92 2.73 -55.63
C MET A 6 73.25 2.03 -54.44
N LEU A 7 72.02 1.53 -54.59
CA LEU A 7 71.29 0.82 -53.53
C LEU A 7 71.84 -0.60 -53.27
N THR A 8 72.46 -1.23 -54.28
CA THR A 8 73.06 -2.58 -54.17
C THR A 8 74.47 -2.62 -53.59
N GLN A 9 75.11 -1.47 -53.33
CA GLN A 9 76.38 -1.41 -52.60
C GLN A 9 76.20 -1.41 -51.06
N VAL A 10 74.96 -1.36 -50.58
CA VAL A 10 74.68 -1.46 -49.14
C VAL A 10 75.00 -2.88 -48.69
N ASN A 11 75.84 -2.98 -47.66
CA ASN A 11 76.28 -4.25 -47.10
C ASN A 11 75.09 -4.91 -46.38
N PHE A 12 74.36 -5.79 -47.06
CA PHE A 12 73.12 -6.40 -46.57
C PHE A 12 73.29 -7.08 -45.19
N SER A 13 74.47 -7.63 -44.91
CA SER A 13 74.78 -8.20 -43.60
C SER A 13 74.75 -7.16 -42.48
N SER A 14 75.17 -5.92 -42.74
CA SER A 14 75.13 -4.82 -41.76
C SER A 14 73.69 -4.34 -41.54
N PHE A 15 72.91 -4.23 -42.62
CA PHE A 15 71.51 -3.79 -42.55
C PHE A 15 70.63 -4.74 -41.72
N ILE A 16 70.87 -6.04 -41.80
CA ILE A 16 70.16 -7.04 -40.98
C ILE A 16 70.50 -6.86 -39.50
N VAL A 17 71.76 -6.60 -39.15
CA VAL A 17 72.18 -6.37 -37.76
C VAL A 17 71.50 -5.13 -37.18
N ASP A 18 71.38 -4.06 -37.97
CA ASP A 18 70.70 -2.83 -37.54
C ASP A 18 69.20 -3.07 -37.27
N ILE A 19 68.52 -3.88 -38.09
CA ILE A 19 67.12 -4.27 -37.84
C ILE A 19 66.99 -5.05 -36.53
N PHE A 20 67.90 -5.99 -36.26
CA PHE A 20 67.88 -6.73 -34.99
C PHE A 20 68.11 -5.82 -33.78
N ILE A 21 69.00 -4.83 -33.89
CA ILE A 21 69.23 -3.83 -32.83
C ILE A 21 67.95 -3.02 -32.57
N VAL A 22 67.25 -2.57 -33.61
CA VAL A 22 65.99 -1.83 -33.48
C VAL A 22 64.90 -2.69 -32.83
N LEU A 23 64.77 -3.96 -33.23
CA LEU A 23 63.78 -4.88 -32.64
C LEU A 23 64.05 -5.17 -31.16
N ILE A 24 65.32 -5.38 -30.81
CA ILE A 24 65.74 -5.55 -29.41
C ILE A 24 65.44 -4.27 -28.64
N GLY A 25 65.81 -3.10 -29.17
CA GLY A 25 65.51 -1.80 -28.58
C GLY A 25 64.02 -1.59 -28.35
N LEU A 26 63.17 -1.96 -29.31
CA LEU A 26 61.72 -1.84 -29.19
C LEU A 26 61.14 -2.77 -28.11
N LYS A 27 61.65 -4.01 -28.02
CA LYS A 27 61.25 -4.96 -26.98
C LYS A 27 61.62 -4.45 -25.58
N TYR A 28 62.85 -3.93 -25.43
CA TYR A 28 63.28 -3.35 -24.16
C TYR A 28 62.54 -2.06 -23.84
N ALA A 29 62.20 -1.24 -24.85
CA ALA A 29 61.40 -0.03 -24.65
C ALA A 29 60.02 -0.36 -24.06
N TRP A 30 59.35 -1.40 -24.55
CA TRP A 30 58.07 -1.88 -23.98
C TRP A 30 58.22 -2.35 -22.53
N ALA A 31 59.26 -3.14 -22.24
CA ALA A 31 59.52 -3.63 -20.89
C ALA A 31 59.85 -2.49 -19.91
N VAL A 32 60.61 -1.48 -20.35
CA VAL A 32 60.91 -0.28 -19.57
C VAL A 32 59.64 0.54 -19.33
N LEU A 33 58.74 0.63 -20.30
CA LEU A 33 57.45 1.34 -20.16
C LEU A 33 56.55 0.66 -19.13
N GLU A 34 56.43 -0.67 -19.17
CA GLU A 34 55.67 -1.47 -18.19
C GLU A 34 56.30 -1.43 -16.79
N TRP A 35 57.63 -1.50 -16.70
CA TRP A 35 58.34 -1.29 -15.44
C TRP A 35 58.14 0.14 -14.91
N PHE A 36 58.14 1.15 -15.78
CA PHE A 36 57.93 2.55 -15.44
C PHE A 36 56.49 2.82 -14.97
N THR A 37 55.48 2.22 -15.61
CA THR A 37 54.08 2.31 -15.14
C THR A 37 53.91 1.67 -13.76
N THR A 38 54.61 0.55 -13.51
CA THR A 38 54.56 -0.14 -12.21
C THR A 38 55.34 0.61 -11.12
N LYS A 39 56.52 1.17 -11.44
CA LYS A 39 57.41 1.81 -10.47
C LYS A 39 57.05 3.25 -10.12
N ILE A 40 56.35 3.96 -11.01
CA ILE A 40 55.88 5.33 -10.73
C ILE A 40 54.72 5.35 -9.72
N GLY A 41 54.13 4.21 -9.34
CA GLY A 41 53.06 4.20 -8.34
C GLY A 41 51.85 5.04 -8.75
N LEU A 42 51.74 5.40 -10.03
CA LEU A 42 50.49 5.81 -10.64
C LEU A 42 49.64 4.54 -10.68
N GLU A 43 48.93 4.27 -9.58
CA GLU A 43 47.71 3.49 -9.66
C GLU A 43 46.86 4.15 -10.74
N PHE A 44 46.94 3.60 -11.95
CA PHE A 44 46.31 4.15 -13.14
C PHE A 44 44.87 4.48 -12.77
N LYS A 45 44.38 5.71 -12.99
CA LYS A 45 43.07 6.18 -12.48
C LYS A 45 41.93 5.16 -12.65
N SER A 46 42.02 4.26 -13.64
CA SER A 46 41.12 3.11 -13.81
C SER A 46 41.09 2.11 -12.65
N THR A 47 42.21 1.73 -12.03
CA THR A 47 42.20 0.77 -10.91
C THR A 47 41.56 1.37 -9.66
N ARG A 48 41.81 2.66 -9.38
CA ARG A 48 41.11 3.40 -8.30
C ARG A 48 39.62 3.53 -8.60
N LYS A 49 39.27 3.89 -9.84
CA LYS A 49 37.87 4.00 -10.30
C LYS A 49 37.12 2.67 -10.17
N LYS A 50 37.75 1.54 -10.51
CA LYS A 50 37.15 0.20 -10.34
C LYS A 50 36.86 -0.14 -8.88
N ARG A 51 37.71 0.28 -7.93
CA ARG A 51 37.47 0.08 -6.50
C ARG A 51 36.33 0.94 -5.99
N GLU A 52 36.32 2.22 -6.35
CA GLU A 52 35.22 3.15 -6.03
C GLU A 52 33.88 2.65 -6.58
N GLU A 53 33.86 2.14 -7.83
CA GLU A 53 32.69 1.51 -8.44
C GLU A 53 32.25 0.26 -7.67
N HIS A 54 33.19 -0.59 -7.23
CA HIS A 54 32.87 -1.81 -6.49
C HIS A 54 32.32 -1.49 -5.08
N GLU A 55 32.92 -0.53 -4.38
CA GLU A 55 32.42 -0.03 -3.09
C GLU A 55 31.03 0.59 -3.23
N LEU A 56 30.79 1.35 -4.31
CA LEU A 56 29.48 1.90 -4.62
C LEU A 56 28.45 0.78 -4.84
N ILE A 57 28.78 -0.23 -5.64
CA ILE A 57 27.90 -1.39 -5.89
C ILE A 57 27.57 -2.12 -4.59
N ILE A 58 28.56 -2.37 -3.72
CA ILE A 58 28.34 -3.01 -2.41
C ILE A 58 27.42 -2.14 -1.54
N SER A 59 27.59 -0.83 -1.55
CA SER A 59 26.74 0.08 -0.79
C SER A 59 25.31 0.11 -1.30
N ILE A 60 25.11 0.03 -2.62
CA ILE A 60 23.79 -0.06 -3.26
C ILE A 60 23.13 -1.39 -2.90
N ALA A 61 23.86 -2.51 -2.99
CA ALA A 61 23.36 -3.83 -2.61
C ALA A 61 22.89 -3.87 -1.15
N LYS A 62 23.69 -3.34 -0.22
CA LYS A 62 23.32 -3.23 1.21
C LYS A 62 22.10 -2.34 1.43
N ARG A 63 21.98 -1.22 0.69
CA ARG A 63 20.81 -0.35 0.75
C ARG A 63 19.56 -1.04 0.20
N LEU A 64 19.68 -1.82 -0.88
CA LEU A 64 18.58 -2.60 -1.43
C LEU A 64 18.12 -3.68 -0.46
N GLU A 65 19.05 -4.42 0.16
CA GLU A 65 18.77 -5.42 1.20
C GLU A 65 18.08 -4.78 2.42
N TYR A 66 18.55 -3.62 2.87
CA TYR A 66 17.90 -2.86 3.93
C TYR A 66 16.48 -2.43 3.55
N LEU A 67 16.27 -1.93 2.32
CA LEU A 67 14.95 -1.52 1.83
C LEU A 67 14.00 -2.70 1.62
N GLU A 68 14.49 -3.87 1.21
CA GLU A 68 13.71 -5.09 1.06
C GLU A 68 13.22 -5.59 2.42
N ASN A 69 14.12 -5.68 3.41
CA ASN A 69 13.76 -6.01 4.79
C ASN A 69 12.77 -4.99 5.39
N GLN A 70 12.97 -3.70 5.12
CA GLN A 70 12.04 -2.66 5.58
C GLN A 70 10.67 -2.80 4.91
N ARG A 71 10.63 -3.08 3.60
CA ARG A 71 9.39 -3.31 2.85
C ARG A 71 8.63 -4.52 3.38
N GLU A 72 9.31 -5.61 3.73
CA GLU A 72 8.65 -6.77 4.34
C GLU A 72 7.99 -6.41 5.68
N MET A 73 8.69 -5.66 6.53
CA MET A 73 8.11 -5.16 7.79
C MET A 73 6.94 -4.21 7.53
N ASP A 74 7.07 -3.24 6.63
CA ASP A 74 6.03 -2.27 6.33
C ASP A 74 4.78 -2.94 5.73
N VAL A 75 4.95 -3.96 4.88
CA VAL A 75 3.84 -4.76 4.35
C VAL A 75 3.16 -5.56 5.47
N GLN A 76 3.92 -6.20 6.37
CA GLN A 76 3.34 -6.92 7.51
C GLN A 76 2.59 -5.98 8.47
N HIS A 77 3.15 -4.80 8.74
CA HIS A 77 2.51 -3.77 9.55
C HIS A 77 1.25 -3.23 8.88
N SER A 78 1.25 -3.01 7.56
CA SER A 78 0.08 -2.59 6.79
C SER A 78 -1.02 -3.64 6.82
N ILE A 79 -0.70 -4.91 6.56
CA ILE A 79 -1.67 -6.02 6.60
C ILE A 79 -2.29 -6.12 7.99
N ARG A 80 -1.49 -5.97 9.05
CA ARG A 80 -1.98 -5.97 10.43
C ARG A 80 -2.90 -4.78 10.71
N HIS A 81 -2.50 -3.57 10.30
CA HIS A 81 -3.32 -2.37 10.48
C HIS A 81 -4.63 -2.48 9.70
N ASP A 82 -4.60 -2.97 8.46
CA ASP A 82 -5.79 -3.15 7.64
C ASP A 82 -6.75 -4.16 8.29
N LYS A 83 -6.22 -5.22 8.89
CA LYS A 83 -7.01 -6.17 9.67
C LYS A 83 -7.62 -5.53 10.92
N GLU A 84 -6.82 -4.82 11.72
CA GLU A 84 -7.29 -4.14 12.93
C GLU A 84 -8.34 -3.05 12.60
N LEU A 85 -8.16 -2.32 11.49
CA LEU A 85 -9.12 -1.36 10.96
C LEU A 85 -10.40 -2.03 10.50
N LYS A 86 -10.30 -3.14 9.76
CA LYS A 86 -11.47 -3.91 9.32
C LYS A 86 -12.27 -4.44 10.51
N ASP A 87 -11.61 -5.08 11.48
CA ASP A 87 -12.25 -5.58 12.69
C ASP A 87 -12.90 -4.43 13.48
N GLY A 88 -12.23 -3.27 13.55
CA GLY A 88 -12.77 -2.06 14.17
C GLY A 88 -14.00 -1.49 13.46
N LEU A 89 -14.01 -1.47 12.13
CA LEU A 89 -15.14 -1.02 11.31
C LEU A 89 -16.34 -1.97 11.40
N GLU A 90 -16.10 -3.28 11.42
CA GLU A 90 -17.15 -4.29 11.62
C GLU A 90 -17.83 -4.08 12.98
N LYS A 91 -17.03 -3.95 14.04
CA LYS A 91 -17.55 -3.69 15.39
C LYS A 91 -18.31 -2.37 15.50
N LEU A 92 -17.83 -1.31 14.84
CA LEU A 92 -18.53 -0.03 14.82
C LEU A 92 -19.88 -0.14 14.10
N THR A 93 -19.92 -0.88 12.99
CA THR A 93 -21.14 -1.14 12.22
C THR A 93 -22.18 -1.87 13.08
N GLU A 94 -21.77 -2.93 13.79
CA GLU A 94 -22.64 -3.64 14.74
C GLU A 94 -23.18 -2.71 15.84
N MET A 95 -22.33 -1.86 16.42
CA MET A 95 -22.73 -0.93 17.46
C MET A 95 -23.75 0.11 16.95
N VAL A 96 -23.59 0.61 15.73
CA VAL A 96 -24.52 1.56 15.11
C VAL A 96 -25.87 0.88 14.84
N ILE A 97 -25.86 -0.35 14.35
CA ILE A 97 -27.09 -1.13 14.13
C ILE A 97 -27.82 -1.35 15.47
N ASP A 98 -27.10 -1.81 16.50
CA ASP A 98 -27.67 -2.07 17.82
C ASP A 98 -28.26 -0.79 18.45
N LYS A 99 -27.57 0.34 18.30
CA LYS A 99 -28.08 1.64 18.76
C LYS A 99 -29.35 2.05 18.00
N ASN A 100 -29.36 1.95 16.68
CA ASN A 100 -30.52 2.33 15.88
C ASN A 100 -31.74 1.48 16.23
N VAL A 101 -31.54 0.18 16.46
CA VAL A 101 -32.60 -0.73 16.92
C VAL A 101 -33.14 -0.28 18.27
N GLU A 102 -32.28 0.08 19.22
CA GLU A 102 -32.69 0.53 20.55
C GLU A 102 -33.42 1.88 20.51
N ASP A 103 -32.94 2.83 19.69
CA ASP A 103 -33.59 4.13 19.50
C ASP A 103 -35.01 3.95 18.93
N MET A 104 -35.19 3.09 17.92
CA MET A 104 -36.52 2.76 17.37
C MET A 104 -37.42 2.07 18.39
N ARG A 105 -36.88 1.16 19.21
CA ARG A 105 -37.65 0.52 20.29
C ARG A 105 -38.14 1.56 21.28
N TRP A 106 -37.25 2.43 21.72
CA TRP A 106 -37.56 3.46 22.69
C TRP A 106 -38.69 4.36 22.17
N GLU A 107 -38.65 4.76 20.90
CA GLU A 107 -39.70 5.56 20.27
C GLU A 107 -41.07 4.85 20.30
N ILE A 108 -41.12 3.57 19.93
CA ILE A 108 -42.36 2.78 19.92
C ILE A 108 -42.90 2.60 21.36
N LEU A 109 -42.02 2.30 22.31
CA LEU A 109 -42.38 2.11 23.72
C LEU A 109 -42.88 3.42 24.35
N ASP A 110 -42.21 4.54 24.10
CA ASP A 110 -42.60 5.86 24.60
C ASP A 110 -43.95 6.29 24.01
N PHE A 111 -44.14 6.09 22.71
CA PHE A 111 -45.40 6.42 22.05
C PHE A 111 -46.58 5.59 22.59
N ALA A 112 -46.40 4.28 22.76
CA ALA A 112 -47.41 3.42 23.40
C ALA A 112 -47.70 3.85 24.84
N SER A 113 -46.66 4.15 25.62
CA SER A 113 -46.81 4.63 27.00
C SER A 113 -47.61 5.93 27.04
N ALA A 114 -47.29 6.88 26.17
CA ALA A 114 -48.01 8.14 26.07
C ALA A 114 -49.46 7.98 25.63
N LEU A 115 -49.76 7.03 24.73
CA LEU A 115 -51.13 6.68 24.37
C LEU A 115 -51.92 6.13 25.57
N THR A 116 -51.33 5.20 26.32
CA THR A 116 -51.97 4.63 27.52
C THR A 116 -52.19 5.66 28.62
N ALA A 117 -51.34 6.70 28.68
CA ALA A 117 -51.51 7.85 29.56
C ALA A 117 -52.62 8.82 29.10
N GLY A 118 -53.27 8.56 27.96
CA GLY A 118 -54.39 9.35 27.45
C GLY A 118 -53.98 10.54 26.55
N ARG A 119 -52.73 10.58 26.07
CA ARG A 119 -52.28 11.63 25.14
C ARG A 119 -52.93 11.43 23.77
N ASN A 120 -53.44 12.50 23.19
CA ASN A 120 -53.92 12.51 21.80
C ASN A 120 -52.76 12.82 20.85
N PHE A 121 -52.73 12.09 19.73
CA PHE A 121 -51.74 12.25 18.66
C PHE A 121 -52.44 12.41 17.32
N SER A 122 -51.78 13.11 16.39
CA SER A 122 -52.27 13.28 15.02
C SER A 122 -52.06 12.01 14.20
N LYS A 123 -52.75 11.90 13.06
CA LYS A 123 -52.60 10.77 12.14
C LYS A 123 -51.14 10.61 11.67
N GLU A 124 -50.47 11.72 11.39
CA GLU A 124 -49.07 11.74 10.94
C GLU A 124 -48.12 11.16 11.98
N GLN A 125 -48.37 11.39 13.27
CA GLN A 125 -47.56 10.83 14.36
C GLN A 125 -47.74 9.32 14.48
N PHE A 126 -48.96 8.82 14.30
CA PHE A 126 -49.18 7.37 14.21
C PHE A 126 -48.51 6.77 12.98
N ASP A 127 -48.69 7.38 11.82
CA ASP A 127 -48.09 6.91 10.55
C ASP A 127 -46.56 6.88 10.66
N HIS A 128 -45.95 7.85 11.36
CA HIS A 128 -44.51 7.87 11.66
C HIS A 128 -44.08 6.66 12.49
N VAL A 129 -44.71 6.42 13.65
CA VAL A 129 -44.33 5.33 14.56
C VAL A 129 -44.59 3.95 13.95
N ILE A 130 -45.68 3.79 13.17
CA ILE A 130 -45.93 2.57 12.38
C ILE A 130 -44.80 2.37 11.36
N GLY A 131 -44.37 3.43 10.69
CA GLY A 131 -43.22 3.40 9.78
C GLY A 131 -41.92 3.03 10.48
N THR A 132 -41.68 3.58 11.68
CA THR A 132 -40.54 3.25 12.54
C THR A 132 -40.54 1.76 12.92
N HIS A 133 -41.70 1.20 13.30
CA HIS A 133 -41.85 -0.22 13.58
C HIS A 133 -41.56 -1.12 12.37
N ASN A 134 -42.04 -0.77 11.18
CA ASN A 134 -41.78 -1.56 9.98
C ASN A 134 -40.28 -1.62 9.66
N LYS A 135 -39.58 -0.48 9.75
CA LYS A 135 -38.12 -0.44 9.60
C LYS A 135 -37.43 -1.29 10.66
N TYR A 136 -37.87 -1.20 11.91
CA TYR A 136 -37.35 -2.03 13.00
C TYR A 136 -37.47 -3.54 12.70
N GLU A 137 -38.62 -4.00 12.20
CA GLU A 137 -38.81 -5.40 11.82
C GLU A 137 -37.88 -5.84 10.69
N GLU A 138 -37.73 -5.01 9.64
CA GLU A 138 -36.77 -5.24 8.56
C GLU A 138 -35.33 -5.38 9.11
N TYR A 139 -34.89 -4.43 9.94
CA TYR A 139 -33.56 -4.43 10.54
C TYR A 139 -33.31 -5.68 11.42
N ILE A 140 -34.30 -6.12 12.20
CA ILE A 140 -34.15 -7.30 13.06
C ILE A 140 -34.10 -8.59 12.24
N LEU A 141 -34.93 -8.71 11.21
CA LEU A 141 -34.96 -9.87 10.31
C LEU A 141 -33.63 -10.01 9.56
N GLU A 142 -33.12 -8.92 8.99
CA GLU A 142 -31.85 -8.91 8.27
C GLU A 142 -30.67 -9.27 9.16
N ASN A 143 -30.67 -8.79 10.41
CA ASN A 143 -29.56 -8.98 11.35
C ASN A 143 -29.75 -10.20 12.29
N LYS A 144 -30.73 -11.08 12.01
CA LYS A 144 -31.03 -12.32 12.78
C LYS A 144 -31.15 -12.09 14.29
N ARG A 145 -31.67 -10.93 14.72
CA ARG A 145 -31.88 -10.63 16.14
C ARG A 145 -33.22 -11.21 16.60
N SER A 146 -33.36 -11.56 17.88
CA SER A 146 -34.64 -12.05 18.40
C SER A 146 -35.63 -10.90 18.56
N ASN A 147 -36.78 -10.99 17.87
CA ASN A 147 -37.89 -10.08 18.07
C ASN A 147 -38.68 -10.45 19.33
N GLY A 148 -39.31 -9.46 19.98
CA GLY A 148 -40.23 -9.70 21.10
C GLY A 148 -40.43 -8.55 22.08
N GLN A 149 -39.70 -7.43 21.94
CA GLN A 149 -39.76 -6.33 22.93
C GLN A 149 -40.82 -5.26 22.62
N VAL A 150 -41.22 -5.09 21.36
CA VAL A 150 -42.14 -4.01 20.95
C VAL A 150 -43.51 -4.50 20.46
N THR A 151 -43.70 -5.81 20.32
CA THR A 151 -44.94 -6.40 19.76
C THR A 151 -46.19 -5.94 20.50
N ASN A 152 -46.21 -6.04 21.83
CA ASN A 152 -47.35 -5.63 22.65
C ASN A 152 -47.62 -4.11 22.52
N SER A 153 -46.57 -3.30 22.51
CA SER A 153 -46.68 -1.85 22.32
C SER A 153 -47.26 -1.51 20.95
N MET A 154 -46.84 -2.25 19.91
CA MET A 154 -47.35 -2.07 18.56
C MET A 154 -48.83 -2.50 18.45
N ASP A 155 -49.25 -3.56 19.16
CA ASP A 155 -50.64 -3.99 19.21
C ASP A 155 -51.54 -2.88 19.82
N ILE A 156 -51.09 -2.26 20.92
CA ILE A 156 -51.78 -1.12 21.54
C ILE A 156 -51.89 0.05 20.55
N ILE A 157 -50.78 0.41 19.91
CA ILE A 157 -50.74 1.52 18.93
C ILE A 157 -51.72 1.26 17.77
N ASN A 158 -51.70 0.05 17.21
CA ASN A 158 -52.57 -0.35 16.11
C ASN A 158 -54.05 -0.33 16.49
N GLN A 159 -54.39 -0.75 17.71
CA GLN A 159 -55.75 -0.72 18.20
C GLN A 159 -56.24 0.73 18.33
N CYS A 160 -55.48 1.61 19.00
CA CYS A 160 -55.82 3.02 19.13
C CYS A 160 -55.93 3.72 17.78
N TYR A 161 -55.01 3.42 16.83
CA TYR A 161 -55.06 3.96 15.48
C TYR A 161 -56.36 3.59 14.76
N LYS A 162 -56.76 2.31 14.79
CA LYS A 162 -58.01 1.84 14.19
C LYS A 162 -59.24 2.49 14.80
N GLU A 163 -59.25 2.71 16.10
CA GLU A 163 -60.34 3.40 16.80
C GLU A 163 -60.43 4.88 16.37
N LYS A 164 -59.29 5.59 16.30
CA LYS A 164 -59.22 6.98 15.84
C LYS A 164 -59.58 7.13 14.36
N MET A 165 -59.24 6.17 13.51
CA MET A 165 -59.68 6.15 12.11
C MET A 165 -61.21 6.03 11.96
N LYS A 166 -61.89 5.35 12.90
CA LYS A 166 -63.36 5.23 12.91
C LYS A 166 -64.05 6.47 13.49
N LEU A 167 -63.49 7.03 14.56
CA LEU A 167 -64.08 8.14 15.32
C LEU A 167 -63.66 9.54 14.81
N GLY A 168 -62.63 9.61 13.98
CA GLY A 168 -61.96 10.84 13.55
C GLY A 168 -60.81 11.23 14.50
N PHE A 169 -59.72 11.77 13.93
CA PHE A 169 -58.57 12.28 14.70
C PHE A 169 -58.83 13.64 15.36
N TYR A 170 -59.95 14.28 15.03
CA TYR A 170 -60.35 15.58 15.57
C TYR A 170 -61.42 15.40 16.65
N LYS A 171 -61.01 15.53 17.90
CA LYS A 171 -61.89 15.87 19.02
C LYS A 171 -61.21 16.90 19.89
#